data_AF-A0A0F9BFW7-F1
#
_entry.id   AF-A0A0F9BFW7-F1
#
_cell.length_a   1.000
_cell.length_b   1.000
_cell.length_c   1.000
_cell.angle_alpha   90.00
_cell.angle_beta   90.00
_cell.angle_gamma   90.00
#
_symmetry.space_group_name_H-M   'P 1'
#
loop_
_entity.id
_entity.type
_entity.pdbx_description
1 polymer ?
#
loop_
_entity_poly.entity_id
_entity_poly.type
_entity_poly.pdbx_seq_one_letter_code
_entity_poly.pdbx_strand_id
1 'polypeptide(L)'
;FVYLIYYIKMSGGKTMKKVLIILSVMLVAASVGYAAVEVETEQLNPASLQWKFKDVPGPSKSDVAENAKATMSGNQWEPAAGDCSVLLNGRMPSDCLDLREENLLSNANADGGSILIDLGKVRPVAAINSYSWHEHEADQGSRGPQVYALYGSGAQERPDPKDLSAWTKIADVDTRPNKTGAKWNGQHGVSITDSKGKIGDFRFLMFVVQRTKSPLQSNVNITATLFSEIDVHTRETLARAGDAVIVEPVEVTDVWVVFKTHLDIGYTDTIEAVLRKYRVDMMDGALGLIEKDRQLPAEKRFSWTLSGWSLAHVLGPQQEPARKARIEQAVKEGSIAVHAIPFTYYSETADLEDLVRGLGFASGIARKYGRPMPISAKMTDVPSHSWAWPTILSHAGVKFLHLGCNGASKYMRVPSLFWWEGPDGSRILCNYTPHYGSGFKPPRDWPSRHYLAMVMTGDNVGPPSPASVEHLRKIAEISMPGVKIHFGTLDDFANAVIAENLDLEVVRADMPDTW
;
A
#
# COMPACT_ATOMS: atom_id res chain seq x y z
N PHE A 1 1.37 8.16 -56.00
CA PHE A 1 1.49 6.86 -56.69
C PHE A 1 0.82 6.85 -58.07
N VAL A 2 -0.41 7.35 -58.25
CA VAL A 2 -1.11 7.36 -59.56
C VAL A 2 -0.50 8.34 -60.59
N TYR A 3 0.12 9.45 -60.15
CA TYR A 3 0.81 10.39 -61.05
C TYR A 3 2.18 9.90 -61.57
N LEU A 4 2.81 8.95 -60.88
CA LEU A 4 4.14 8.43 -61.24
C LEU A 4 4.05 7.38 -62.36
N ILE A 5 2.92 6.67 -62.44
CA ILE A 5 2.67 5.63 -63.45
C ILE A 5 2.34 6.24 -64.83
N TYR A 6 1.79 7.46 -64.88
CA TYR A 6 1.49 8.15 -66.14
C TYR A 6 2.75 8.66 -66.86
N TYR A 7 3.80 9.03 -66.10
CA TYR A 7 5.04 9.58 -66.67
C TYR A 7 5.98 8.49 -67.23
N ILE A 8 5.92 7.28 -66.68
CA ILE A 8 6.76 6.14 -67.06
C ILE A 8 6.33 5.54 -68.41
N LYS A 9 5.10 5.77 -68.87
CA LYS A 9 4.56 5.20 -70.12
C LYS A 9 4.93 5.99 -71.38
N MET A 10 5.48 7.20 -71.26
CA MET A 10 5.74 8.10 -72.40
C MET A 10 7.21 8.32 -72.77
N SER A 11 8.18 7.92 -71.94
CA SER A 11 9.59 8.19 -72.20
C SER A 11 10.33 6.90 -72.58
N GLY A 12 10.33 6.64 -73.89
CA GLY A 12 11.03 5.50 -74.52
C GLY A 12 12.48 5.36 -74.06
N GLY A 13 12.85 4.12 -73.76
CA GLY A 13 14.13 3.77 -73.18
C GLY A 13 15.32 4.21 -74.03
N LYS A 14 16.19 5.03 -73.43
CA LYS A 14 17.65 5.04 -73.68
C LYS A 14 18.48 5.88 -72.70
N THR A 15 17.89 6.45 -71.65
CA THR A 15 18.62 7.28 -70.66
C THR A 15 18.64 6.68 -69.25
N MET A 16 18.67 5.35 -69.12
CA MET A 16 18.59 4.68 -67.80
C MET A 16 19.92 4.13 -67.28
N LYS A 17 21.05 4.33 -67.99
CA LYS A 17 22.37 3.82 -67.56
C LYS A 17 23.35 4.86 -66.99
N LYS A 18 23.08 6.17 -67.11
CA LYS A 18 23.96 7.22 -66.55
C LYS A 18 23.46 7.87 -65.26
N VAL A 19 22.19 7.71 -64.91
CA VAL A 19 21.63 8.24 -63.64
C VAL A 19 21.81 7.26 -62.48
N LEU A 20 22.02 5.96 -62.75
CA LEU A 20 22.17 4.95 -61.69
C LEU A 20 23.58 4.86 -61.08
N ILE A 21 24.62 5.43 -61.73
CA ILE A 21 26.02 5.36 -61.28
C ILE A 21 26.45 6.63 -60.52
N ILE A 22 25.72 7.74 -60.65
CA ILE A 22 26.04 8.99 -59.92
C ILE A 22 25.28 9.09 -58.57
N LEU A 23 24.26 8.24 -58.35
CA LEU A 23 23.55 8.16 -57.07
C LEU A 23 24.15 7.17 -56.06
N SER A 24 25.27 6.50 -56.39
CA SER A 24 25.91 5.50 -55.54
C SER A 24 27.17 5.99 -54.79
N VAL A 25 27.57 7.28 -54.90
CA VAL A 25 28.83 7.78 -54.31
C VAL A 25 28.69 9.08 -53.50
N MET A 26 27.49 9.63 -53.26
CA MET A 26 27.33 10.77 -52.34
C MET A 26 26.17 10.60 -51.36
N LEU A 27 26.29 9.59 -50.50
CA LEU A 27 25.72 9.63 -49.16
C LEU A 27 26.77 9.06 -48.19
N VAL A 28 27.88 9.79 -48.04
CA VAL A 28 28.68 9.68 -46.81
C VAL A 28 27.79 10.27 -45.74
N ALA A 29 27.14 9.37 -45.00
CA ALA A 29 26.46 9.68 -43.77
C ALA A 29 27.43 10.47 -42.87
N ALA A 30 27.07 11.70 -42.52
CA ALA A 30 27.50 12.26 -41.26
C ALA A 30 26.68 11.56 -40.15
N SER A 31 26.88 10.24 -40.00
CA SER A 31 26.55 9.57 -38.75
C SER A 31 27.62 10.03 -37.77
N VAL A 32 27.31 11.09 -37.02
CA VAL A 32 28.02 11.34 -35.78
C VAL A 32 27.84 10.07 -34.96
N GLY A 33 28.90 9.30 -34.82
CA GLY A 33 28.90 8.03 -34.10
C GLY A 33 28.62 8.27 -32.62
N TYR A 34 27.34 8.35 -32.26
CA TYR A 34 26.91 7.99 -30.93
C TYR A 34 27.31 6.54 -30.72
N ALA A 35 27.99 6.27 -29.61
CA ALA A 35 28.25 4.90 -29.22
C ALA A 35 26.90 4.18 -29.06
N ALA A 36 26.90 2.87 -29.34
CA ALA A 36 25.68 2.08 -29.22
C ALA A 36 25.36 1.95 -27.73
N VAL A 37 24.19 2.47 -27.33
CA VAL A 37 23.59 2.15 -26.04
C VAL A 37 23.37 0.63 -25.99
N GLU A 38 23.84 0.02 -24.92
CA GLU A 38 23.70 -1.41 -24.65
C GLU A 38 22.62 -1.61 -23.58
N VAL A 39 21.76 -2.61 -23.79
CA VAL A 39 20.69 -2.98 -22.85
C VAL A 39 20.94 -4.42 -22.44
N GLU A 40 21.43 -4.61 -21.22
CA GLU A 40 21.57 -5.91 -20.58
C GLU A 40 20.31 -6.22 -19.78
N THR A 41 19.85 -7.46 -19.82
CA THR A 41 18.63 -7.89 -19.12
C THR A 41 18.83 -9.27 -18.53
N GLU A 42 18.38 -9.45 -17.30
CA GLU A 42 18.48 -10.73 -16.59
C GLU A 42 17.21 -11.08 -15.85
N GLN A 43 16.98 -12.39 -15.69
CA GLN A 43 15.88 -12.94 -14.91
C GLN A 43 16.41 -13.89 -13.85
N LEU A 44 16.04 -13.68 -12.59
CA LEU A 44 16.22 -14.64 -11.51
C LEU A 44 14.93 -15.43 -11.30
N ASN A 45 14.95 -16.71 -11.68
CA ASN A 45 13.85 -17.64 -11.49
C ASN A 45 14.42 -19.03 -11.10
N PRO A 46 14.40 -19.41 -9.81
CA PRO A 46 13.70 -18.73 -8.71
C PRO A 46 14.31 -17.38 -8.33
N ALA A 47 13.50 -16.48 -7.77
CA ALA A 47 13.95 -15.20 -7.23
C ALA A 47 14.91 -15.38 -6.04
N SER A 48 15.68 -14.34 -5.74
CA SER A 48 16.66 -14.31 -4.65
C SER A 48 16.54 -13.03 -3.83
N LEU A 49 16.45 -13.17 -2.51
CA LEU A 49 16.44 -12.01 -1.59
C LEU A 49 17.75 -11.20 -1.61
N GLN A 50 18.81 -11.73 -2.23
CA GLN A 50 20.06 -10.99 -2.36
C GLN A 50 20.04 -9.98 -3.52
N TRP A 51 19.07 -10.05 -4.44
CA TRP A 51 18.99 -9.17 -5.62
C TRP A 51 20.31 -9.08 -6.42
N LYS A 52 21.01 -10.21 -6.53
CA LYS A 52 22.28 -10.33 -7.26
C LYS A 52 22.07 -10.94 -8.63
N PHE A 53 22.25 -10.12 -9.65
CA PHE A 53 22.34 -10.52 -11.04
C PHE A 53 23.80 -10.76 -11.42
N LYS A 54 24.04 -11.42 -12.56
CA LYS A 54 25.38 -11.81 -13.00
C LYS A 54 26.14 -10.65 -13.63
N ASP A 55 25.47 -9.93 -14.53
CA ASP A 55 25.96 -8.89 -15.41
C ASP A 55 25.23 -7.54 -15.16
N VAL A 56 23.97 -7.58 -14.71
CA VAL A 56 23.22 -6.40 -14.24
C VAL A 56 23.72 -6.00 -12.82
N PRO A 57 24.06 -4.73 -12.56
CA PRO A 57 24.40 -4.28 -11.22
C PRO A 57 23.26 -4.51 -10.23
N GLY A 58 23.58 -4.77 -8.96
CA GLY A 58 22.54 -4.88 -7.94
C GLY A 58 21.87 -3.52 -7.65
N PRO A 59 20.62 -3.51 -7.15
CA PRO A 59 19.93 -2.29 -6.75
C PRO A 59 20.73 -1.45 -5.76
N SER A 60 20.59 -0.13 -5.79
CA SER A 60 21.42 0.77 -5.01
C SER A 60 20.59 1.80 -4.24
N LYS A 61 21.05 2.16 -3.04
CA LYS A 61 20.55 3.34 -2.32
C LYS A 61 21.44 4.58 -2.51
N SER A 62 22.59 4.40 -3.15
CA SER A 62 23.64 5.41 -3.28
C SER A 62 23.79 5.89 -4.73
N ASP A 63 22.68 6.06 -5.44
CA ASP A 63 22.63 6.51 -6.82
C ASP A 63 22.35 8.04 -6.91
N VAL A 64 22.20 8.61 -8.10
CA VAL A 64 21.92 10.06 -8.24
C VAL A 64 20.44 10.43 -8.18
N ALA A 65 19.56 9.44 -8.12
CA ALA A 65 18.11 9.59 -8.02
C ALA A 65 17.56 9.47 -6.59
N GLU A 66 18.36 9.12 -5.58
CA GLU A 66 17.98 9.07 -4.14
C GLU A 66 17.16 10.31 -3.66
N ASN A 67 17.43 11.50 -4.22
CA ASN A 67 16.71 12.74 -3.88
C ASN A 67 15.91 13.32 -5.06
N ALA A 68 15.71 12.53 -6.11
CA ALA A 68 14.95 12.91 -7.28
C ALA A 68 13.44 12.79 -7.00
N LYS A 69 12.64 13.41 -7.87
CA LYS A 69 11.18 13.32 -7.80
C LYS A 69 10.66 12.51 -8.96
N ALA A 70 9.99 11.41 -8.67
CA ALA A 70 9.20 10.67 -9.64
C ALA A 70 7.75 11.20 -9.70
N THR A 71 7.11 11.12 -10.86
CA THR A 71 5.68 11.40 -11.07
C THR A 71 5.13 10.54 -12.21
N MET A 72 3.81 10.39 -12.29
CA MET A 72 3.13 9.69 -13.40
C MET A 72 2.44 10.69 -14.34
N SER A 73 2.52 10.41 -15.64
CA SER A 73 1.72 11.09 -16.67
C SER A 73 0.97 10.08 -17.54
N GLY A 74 -0.27 10.40 -17.93
CA GLY A 74 -1.08 9.55 -18.79
C GLY A 74 -1.67 8.30 -18.13
N ASN A 75 -1.43 8.08 -16.84
CA ASN A 75 -2.07 7.02 -16.03
C ASN A 75 -2.14 7.44 -14.55
N GLN A 76 -2.59 6.54 -13.68
CA GLN A 76 -2.58 6.66 -12.22
C GLN A 76 -1.85 5.46 -11.60
N TRP A 77 -1.45 5.59 -10.34
CA TRP A 77 -0.89 4.48 -9.56
C TRP A 77 -1.98 3.62 -8.95
N GLU A 78 -1.77 2.31 -8.89
CA GLU A 78 -2.64 1.39 -8.17
C GLU A 78 -2.69 1.80 -6.69
N PRO A 79 -3.87 2.07 -6.10
CA PRO A 79 -4.06 2.35 -4.67
C PRO A 79 -3.24 1.48 -3.72
N ALA A 80 -3.16 0.17 -4.00
CA ALA A 80 -2.48 -0.82 -3.16
C ALA A 80 -0.96 -0.86 -3.24
N ALA A 81 -0.37 -0.18 -4.23
CA ALA A 81 1.07 -0.12 -4.39
C ALA A 81 1.67 1.15 -3.76
N GLY A 82 2.97 1.10 -3.47
CA GLY A 82 3.76 2.23 -3.03
C GLY A 82 3.67 3.37 -4.04
N ASP A 83 3.76 4.61 -3.54
CA ASP A 83 3.80 5.76 -4.44
C ASP A 83 5.13 5.80 -5.21
N CYS A 84 5.28 6.77 -6.11
CA CYS A 84 6.44 6.83 -6.99
C CYS A 84 7.79 7.04 -6.29
N SER A 85 7.83 7.44 -5.01
CA SER A 85 9.07 7.54 -4.25
C SER A 85 9.74 6.20 -4.03
N VAL A 86 8.98 5.10 -4.05
CA VAL A 86 9.53 3.76 -3.79
C VAL A 86 10.38 3.25 -4.94
N LEU A 87 10.30 3.90 -6.11
CA LEU A 87 11.14 3.59 -7.26
C LEU A 87 12.57 4.15 -7.13
N LEU A 88 12.85 4.97 -6.11
CA LEU A 88 14.09 5.75 -5.99
C LEU A 88 14.63 5.76 -4.55
N ASN A 89 14.16 4.85 -3.69
CA ASN A 89 14.43 4.92 -2.25
C ASN A 89 15.54 3.95 -1.80
N GLY A 90 16.07 3.14 -2.72
CA GLY A 90 17.11 2.15 -2.45
C GLY A 90 16.68 1.04 -1.49
N ARG A 91 15.38 0.77 -1.39
CA ARG A 91 14.80 -0.26 -0.53
C ARG A 91 14.14 -1.31 -1.42
N MET A 92 14.53 -2.56 -1.23
CA MET A 92 14.02 -3.66 -2.04
C MET A 92 12.99 -4.47 -1.25
N PRO A 93 11.93 -4.96 -1.92
CA PRO A 93 11.01 -5.89 -1.31
C PRO A 93 11.71 -7.21 -0.99
N SER A 94 11.27 -7.84 0.10
CA SER A 94 11.71 -9.17 0.53
C SER A 94 10.70 -10.27 0.17
N ASP A 95 9.60 -9.91 -0.48
CA ASP A 95 8.61 -10.83 -1.03
C ASP A 95 7.96 -10.25 -2.28
N CYS A 96 7.59 -11.10 -3.23
CA CYS A 96 6.93 -10.72 -4.49
C CYS A 96 5.51 -10.14 -4.34
N LEU A 97 5.01 -9.99 -3.12
CA LEU A 97 3.73 -9.37 -2.78
C LEU A 97 3.90 -8.21 -1.79
N ASP A 98 5.13 -7.75 -1.52
CA ASP A 98 5.37 -6.56 -0.68
C ASP A 98 5.12 -5.28 -1.49
N LEU A 99 3.84 -4.92 -1.62
CA LEU A 99 3.41 -3.76 -2.39
C LEU A 99 3.82 -2.41 -1.78
N ARG A 100 4.50 -2.34 -0.62
CA ARG A 100 5.03 -1.06 -0.13
C ARG A 100 6.24 -0.60 -0.92
N GLU A 101 7.17 -1.51 -1.19
CA GLU A 101 8.44 -1.23 -1.86
C GLU A 101 8.34 -1.58 -3.35
N GLU A 102 7.11 -1.61 -3.86
CA GLU A 102 6.80 -1.88 -5.24
C GLU A 102 5.75 -0.91 -5.72
N ASN A 103 5.91 -0.47 -6.96
CA ASN A 103 5.04 0.46 -7.61
C ASN A 103 4.37 -0.20 -8.82
N LEU A 104 3.06 0.05 -8.94
CA LEU A 104 2.22 -0.55 -9.96
C LEU A 104 1.34 0.50 -10.63
N LEU A 105 1.28 0.44 -11.96
CA LEU A 105 0.33 1.22 -12.74
C LEU A 105 -1.10 0.74 -12.49
N SER A 106 -2.02 1.68 -12.33
CA SER A 106 -3.44 1.39 -12.21
C SER A 106 -4.00 0.83 -13.52
N ASN A 107 -5.14 0.16 -13.40
CA ASN A 107 -5.88 -0.36 -14.54
C ASN A 107 -6.68 0.69 -15.31
N ALA A 108 -6.62 1.97 -14.90
CA ALA A 108 -7.44 3.04 -15.47
C ALA A 108 -7.13 3.35 -16.94
N ASN A 109 -5.89 3.14 -17.38
CA ASN A 109 -5.49 3.27 -18.77
C ASN A 109 -4.84 1.97 -19.29
N ALA A 110 -5.41 1.44 -20.39
CA ALA A 110 -4.94 0.22 -21.03
C ALA A 110 -3.66 0.39 -21.85
N ASP A 111 -3.36 1.63 -22.26
CA ASP A 111 -2.23 1.97 -23.13
C ASP A 111 -0.93 2.22 -22.34
N GLY A 112 -0.96 2.07 -21.01
CA GLY A 112 0.20 2.30 -20.15
C GLY A 112 0.25 3.75 -19.64
N GLY A 113 1.44 4.31 -19.50
CA GLY A 113 1.67 5.63 -18.93
C GLY A 113 3.13 6.05 -19.08
N SER A 114 3.52 7.13 -18.41
CA SER A 114 4.91 7.57 -18.38
C SER A 114 5.37 7.89 -16.97
N ILE A 115 6.39 7.16 -16.50
CA ILE A 115 7.10 7.49 -15.26
C ILE A 115 8.09 8.61 -15.61
N LEU A 116 7.99 9.73 -14.91
CA LEU A 116 8.81 10.92 -15.12
C LEU A 116 9.67 11.15 -13.89
N ILE A 117 10.99 11.17 -14.06
CA ILE A 117 11.96 11.41 -12.99
C ILE A 117 12.65 12.76 -13.23
N ASP A 118 12.61 13.66 -12.25
CA ASP A 118 13.41 14.90 -12.22
C ASP A 118 14.57 14.75 -11.21
N LEU A 119 15.80 14.70 -11.73
CA LEU A 119 17.04 14.62 -10.95
C LEU A 119 17.41 15.93 -10.24
N GLY A 120 16.59 16.98 -10.41
CA GLY A 120 16.72 18.33 -9.85
C GLY A 120 17.71 19.22 -10.61
N LYS A 121 18.69 18.62 -11.29
CA LYS A 121 19.68 19.31 -12.13
C LYS A 121 20.21 18.37 -13.21
N VAL A 122 20.84 18.93 -14.24
CA VAL A 122 21.53 18.14 -15.27
C VAL A 122 22.72 17.41 -14.63
N ARG A 123 22.79 16.10 -14.84
CA ARG A 123 23.85 15.21 -14.34
C ARG A 123 24.40 14.34 -15.46
N PRO A 124 25.70 13.99 -15.43
CA PRO A 124 26.24 12.97 -16.32
C PRO A 124 25.70 11.60 -15.91
N VAL A 125 25.03 10.92 -16.83
CA VAL A 125 24.47 9.58 -16.61
C VAL A 125 25.34 8.54 -17.32
N ALA A 126 25.79 7.56 -16.57
CA ALA A 126 26.62 6.44 -17.02
C ALA A 126 25.83 5.13 -17.15
N ALA A 127 24.86 4.91 -16.26
CA ALA A 127 23.94 3.77 -16.31
C ALA A 127 22.54 4.17 -15.83
N ILE A 128 21.53 3.48 -16.33
CA ILE A 128 20.16 3.52 -15.81
C ILE A 128 19.73 2.07 -15.63
N ASN A 129 19.44 1.68 -14.39
CA ASN A 129 19.06 0.32 -14.06
C ASN A 129 17.62 0.30 -13.55
N SER A 130 16.88 -0.76 -13.84
CA SER A 130 15.52 -0.92 -13.33
C SER A 130 15.22 -2.36 -12.96
N TYR A 131 14.43 -2.51 -11.90
CA TYR A 131 14.16 -3.80 -11.27
C TYR A 131 12.67 -3.99 -11.07
N SER A 132 12.24 -5.24 -11.14
CA SER A 132 10.87 -5.65 -10.87
C SER A 132 10.84 -7.07 -10.32
N TRP A 133 9.83 -7.39 -9.52
CA TRP A 133 9.58 -8.73 -9.01
C TRP A 133 8.09 -9.03 -9.00
N HIS A 134 7.71 -10.23 -9.44
CA HIS A 134 6.35 -10.73 -9.21
C HIS A 134 6.29 -12.25 -9.38
N GLU A 135 5.62 -12.95 -8.47
CA GLU A 135 5.49 -14.42 -8.53
C GLU A 135 4.09 -14.94 -8.17
N HIS A 136 3.06 -14.11 -8.27
CA HIS A 136 1.69 -14.54 -7.94
C HIS A 136 1.16 -15.58 -8.94
N GLU A 137 0.71 -16.73 -8.44
CA GLU A 137 0.23 -17.85 -9.25
C GLU A 137 -0.95 -17.46 -10.14
N ALA A 138 -1.91 -16.67 -9.61
CA ALA A 138 -3.15 -16.34 -10.33
C ALA A 138 -2.93 -15.48 -11.60
N ASP A 139 -1.80 -14.78 -11.70
CA ASP A 139 -1.43 -14.05 -12.90
C ASP A 139 -0.17 -14.56 -13.59
N GLN A 140 0.34 -15.71 -13.13
CA GLN A 140 1.47 -16.46 -13.68
C GLN A 140 2.74 -15.61 -13.86
N GLY A 141 2.94 -14.64 -12.96
CA GLY A 141 4.10 -13.73 -13.02
C GLY A 141 4.03 -12.72 -14.17
N SER A 142 2.85 -12.49 -14.75
CA SER A 142 2.68 -11.58 -15.90
C SER A 142 3.08 -10.13 -15.59
N ARG A 143 3.19 -9.76 -14.32
CA ARG A 143 3.63 -8.43 -13.86
C ARG A 143 5.13 -8.34 -13.57
N GLY A 144 5.88 -9.43 -13.71
CA GLY A 144 7.34 -9.43 -13.50
C GLY A 144 8.10 -8.70 -14.62
N PRO A 145 7.91 -9.05 -15.91
CA PRO A 145 8.68 -8.45 -16.99
C PRO A 145 8.46 -6.94 -17.15
N GLN A 146 9.46 -6.25 -17.67
CA GLN A 146 9.46 -4.81 -17.93
C GLN A 146 9.39 -4.56 -19.44
N VAL A 147 8.47 -3.69 -19.88
CA VAL A 147 8.36 -3.26 -21.29
C VAL A 147 8.22 -1.74 -21.33
N TYR A 148 9.24 -1.04 -21.81
CA TYR A 148 9.21 0.43 -21.89
C TYR A 148 10.17 1.00 -22.93
N ALA A 149 9.91 2.23 -23.36
CA ALA A 149 10.87 3.06 -24.08
C ALA A 149 11.41 4.14 -23.14
N LEU A 150 12.73 4.30 -23.09
CA LEU A 150 13.41 5.25 -22.23
C LEU A 150 13.88 6.48 -23.01
N TYR A 151 13.63 7.65 -22.43
CA TYR A 151 14.03 8.93 -22.96
C TYR A 151 14.71 9.80 -21.90
N GLY A 152 15.59 10.69 -22.32
CA GLY A 152 16.25 11.68 -21.47
C GLY A 152 16.19 13.10 -22.05
N SER A 153 16.21 14.11 -21.17
CA SER A 153 16.32 15.52 -21.54
C SER A 153 17.18 16.30 -20.55
N GLY A 154 18.06 17.15 -21.09
CA GLY A 154 18.89 18.11 -20.34
C GLY A 154 18.27 19.50 -20.23
N ALA A 155 16.99 19.66 -20.60
CA ALA A 155 16.31 20.95 -20.57
C ALA A 155 16.25 21.56 -19.16
N GLN A 156 16.12 22.89 -19.10
CA GLN A 156 15.96 23.62 -17.82
C GLN A 156 14.59 23.35 -17.20
N GLU A 157 13.54 23.31 -18.02
CA GLU A 157 12.18 22.96 -17.62
C GLU A 157 11.79 21.59 -18.17
N ARG A 158 10.86 20.92 -17.48
CA ARG A 158 10.43 19.58 -17.88
C ARG A 158 9.67 19.67 -19.21
N PRO A 159 10.13 18.98 -20.28
CA PRO A 159 9.39 18.96 -21.53
C PRO A 159 8.02 18.28 -21.37
N ASP A 160 7.08 18.60 -22.27
CA ASP A 160 5.81 17.88 -22.34
C ASP A 160 6.08 16.40 -22.67
N PRO A 161 5.59 15.44 -21.87
CA PRO A 161 5.72 14.01 -22.16
C PRO A 161 5.16 13.59 -23.53
N LYS A 162 4.23 14.35 -24.10
CA LYS A 162 3.63 14.07 -25.42
C LYS A 162 4.47 14.58 -26.59
N ASP A 163 5.35 15.54 -26.36
CA ASP A 163 6.22 16.11 -27.40
C ASP A 163 7.57 15.38 -27.43
N LEU A 164 7.60 14.19 -28.06
CA LEU A 164 8.82 13.38 -28.18
C LEU A 164 9.98 14.09 -28.89
N SER A 165 9.74 15.18 -29.62
CA SER A 165 10.82 15.94 -30.27
C SER A 165 11.72 16.69 -29.27
N ALA A 166 11.21 16.96 -28.07
CA ALA A 166 11.94 17.57 -26.97
C ALA A 166 12.70 16.56 -26.09
N TRP A 167 12.66 15.28 -26.46
CA TRP A 167 13.27 14.18 -25.74
C TRP A 167 14.30 13.45 -26.61
N THR A 168 15.40 13.01 -26.01
CA THR A 168 16.35 12.11 -26.66
C THR A 168 16.00 10.68 -26.31
N LYS A 169 15.69 9.85 -27.32
CA LYS A 169 15.47 8.41 -27.09
C LYS A 169 16.79 7.75 -26.70
N ILE A 170 16.77 6.98 -25.62
CA ILE A 170 17.94 6.27 -25.08
C ILE A 170 17.88 4.80 -25.47
N ALA A 171 16.79 4.10 -25.15
CA ALA A 171 16.67 2.65 -25.36
C ALA A 171 15.20 2.19 -25.46
N ASP A 172 14.99 1.01 -26.04
CA ASP A 172 13.77 0.22 -25.87
C ASP A 172 14.11 -1.01 -25.02
N VAL A 173 13.25 -1.36 -24.08
CA VAL A 173 13.44 -2.46 -23.12
C VAL A 173 12.27 -3.42 -23.19
N ASP A 174 12.58 -4.71 -23.22
CA ASP A 174 11.62 -5.80 -23.16
C ASP A 174 12.28 -7.02 -22.48
N THR A 175 11.94 -7.26 -21.22
CA THR A 175 12.51 -8.38 -20.44
C THR A 175 11.69 -9.66 -20.53
N ARG A 176 10.68 -9.73 -21.41
CA ARG A 176 9.85 -10.95 -21.53
C ARG A 176 10.71 -12.12 -22.01
N PRO A 177 10.84 -13.20 -21.22
CA PRO A 177 11.81 -14.26 -21.50
C PRO A 177 11.42 -15.12 -22.72
N ASN A 178 10.14 -15.09 -23.11
CA ASN A 178 9.61 -15.81 -24.26
C ASN A 178 8.24 -15.25 -24.66
N LYS A 179 7.71 -15.71 -25.79
CA LYS A 179 6.39 -15.31 -26.32
C LYS A 179 5.21 -16.10 -25.74
N THR A 180 5.44 -17.17 -24.97
CA THR A 180 4.38 -18.08 -24.51
C THR A 180 3.79 -17.69 -23.16
N GLY A 181 4.39 -16.72 -22.44
CA GLY A 181 3.98 -16.37 -21.08
C GLY A 181 4.56 -17.29 -20.00
N ALA A 182 5.19 -18.41 -20.40
CA ALA A 182 5.65 -19.41 -19.47
C ALA A 182 6.87 -18.90 -18.69
N LYS A 183 6.87 -19.09 -17.37
CA LYS A 183 7.99 -18.72 -16.48
C LYS A 183 8.36 -17.23 -16.55
N TRP A 184 7.38 -16.35 -16.70
CA TRP A 184 7.60 -14.90 -16.60
C TRP A 184 7.78 -14.42 -15.17
N ASN A 185 7.41 -15.24 -14.17
CA ASN A 185 7.63 -14.98 -12.76
C ASN A 185 9.11 -14.83 -12.40
N GLY A 186 9.37 -14.16 -11.28
CA GLY A 186 10.71 -13.97 -10.72
C GLY A 186 11.12 -12.49 -10.75
N GLN A 187 12.40 -12.25 -10.49
CA GLN A 187 12.98 -10.90 -10.52
C GLN A 187 13.55 -10.61 -11.91
N HIS A 188 13.31 -9.42 -12.43
CA HIS A 188 13.88 -8.94 -13.69
C HIS A 188 14.74 -7.73 -13.41
N GLY A 189 15.98 -7.76 -13.91
CA GLY A 189 16.93 -6.66 -13.83
C GLY A 189 17.27 -6.16 -15.23
N VAL A 190 17.41 -4.85 -15.37
CA VAL A 190 17.82 -4.18 -16.61
C VAL A 190 18.99 -3.27 -16.29
N SER A 191 20.02 -3.26 -17.14
CA SER A 191 21.11 -2.29 -17.10
C SER A 191 21.29 -1.67 -18.47
N ILE A 192 21.03 -0.36 -18.57
CA ILE A 192 21.24 0.41 -19.79
C ILE A 192 22.54 1.17 -19.63
N THR A 193 23.50 0.94 -20.50
CA THR A 193 24.84 1.53 -20.45
C THR A 193 25.30 1.99 -21.83
N ASP A 194 26.44 2.69 -21.89
CA ASP A 194 27.11 3.02 -23.15
C ASP A 194 28.56 2.52 -23.07
N SER A 195 29.08 1.97 -24.17
CA SER A 195 30.45 1.45 -24.26
C SER A 195 31.56 2.48 -23.91
N LYS A 196 31.27 3.77 -24.00
CA LYS A 196 32.16 4.87 -23.57
C LYS A 196 31.91 5.29 -22.12
N GLY A 197 31.06 4.60 -21.37
CA GLY A 197 30.76 4.83 -19.95
C GLY A 197 30.01 6.13 -19.67
N LYS A 198 29.27 6.67 -20.65
CA LYS A 198 28.37 7.82 -20.50
C LYS A 198 27.26 7.77 -21.54
N ILE A 199 26.01 7.68 -21.08
CA ILE A 199 24.81 7.70 -21.92
C ILE A 199 24.48 9.13 -22.36
N GLY A 200 24.62 10.10 -21.45
CA GLY A 200 24.34 11.50 -21.75
C GLY A 200 24.37 12.41 -20.52
N ASP A 201 23.97 13.66 -20.71
CA ASP A 201 23.75 14.63 -19.64
C ASP A 201 22.26 14.91 -19.53
N PHE A 202 21.62 14.46 -18.44
CA PHE A 202 20.18 14.52 -18.29
C PHE A 202 19.78 15.13 -16.95
N ARG A 203 18.68 15.87 -16.95
CA ARG A 203 17.94 16.25 -15.75
C ARG A 203 16.67 15.42 -15.63
N PHE A 204 15.97 15.24 -16.75
CA PHE A 204 14.70 14.53 -16.80
C PHE A 204 14.87 13.19 -17.49
N LEU A 205 14.25 12.15 -16.92
CA LEU A 205 14.10 10.85 -17.55
C LEU A 205 12.61 10.53 -17.69
N MET A 206 12.25 9.84 -18.77
CA MET A 206 10.88 9.42 -19.05
C MET A 206 10.86 7.95 -19.49
N PHE A 207 10.17 7.12 -18.71
CA PHE A 207 9.90 5.72 -19.02
C PHE A 207 8.49 5.62 -19.57
N VAL A 208 8.36 5.46 -20.89
CA VAL A 208 7.08 5.20 -21.54
C VAL A 208 6.75 3.73 -21.40
N VAL A 209 6.01 3.40 -20.34
CA VAL A 209 5.75 2.03 -19.88
C VAL A 209 4.57 1.41 -20.62
N GLN A 210 4.71 0.13 -20.97
CA GLN A 210 3.69 -0.67 -21.63
C GLN A 210 3.37 -1.90 -20.80
N ARG A 211 2.15 -2.40 -20.94
CA ARG A 211 1.75 -3.68 -20.36
C ARG A 211 2.50 -4.83 -21.03
N THR A 212 2.84 -5.85 -20.25
CA THR A 212 3.55 -7.04 -20.74
C THR A 212 2.70 -7.87 -21.69
N LYS A 213 1.36 -7.80 -21.53
CA LYS A 213 0.33 -8.50 -22.33
C LYS A 213 0.60 -10.01 -22.39
N SER A 214 0.82 -10.64 -21.23
CA SER A 214 1.03 -12.08 -21.15
C SER A 214 -0.11 -12.86 -21.82
N PRO A 215 0.19 -13.81 -22.72
CA PRO A 215 -0.85 -14.63 -23.38
C PRO A 215 -1.52 -15.61 -22.41
N LEU A 216 -0.93 -15.87 -21.23
CA LEU A 216 -1.51 -16.72 -20.19
C LEU A 216 -2.44 -15.95 -19.25
N GLN A 217 -2.53 -14.63 -19.43
CA GLN A 217 -3.39 -13.77 -18.64
C GLN A 217 -4.46 -13.13 -19.53
N SER A 218 -5.68 -13.65 -19.46
CA SER A 218 -6.81 -13.19 -20.27
C SER A 218 -7.26 -11.76 -19.90
N ASN A 219 -7.04 -11.35 -18.65
CA ASN A 219 -7.32 -10.00 -18.21
C ASN A 219 -6.09 -9.11 -18.40
N VAL A 220 -6.04 -8.39 -19.54
CA VAL A 220 -4.94 -7.47 -19.87
C VAL A 220 -4.71 -6.39 -18.80
N ASN A 221 -5.71 -6.08 -17.97
CA ASN A 221 -5.53 -5.10 -16.89
C ASN A 221 -4.51 -5.58 -15.85
N ILE A 222 -4.44 -6.86 -15.55
CA ILE A 222 -3.49 -7.38 -14.56
C ILE A 222 -2.13 -7.78 -15.16
N THR A 223 -1.68 -7.07 -16.20
CA THR A 223 -0.40 -7.31 -16.90
C THR A 223 0.53 -6.08 -16.93
N ALA A 224 0.26 -5.07 -16.11
CA ALA A 224 1.21 -3.98 -15.87
C ALA A 224 2.35 -4.44 -14.96
N THR A 225 3.57 -4.02 -15.27
CA THR A 225 4.79 -4.35 -14.51
C THR A 225 4.69 -3.85 -13.07
N LEU A 226 5.14 -4.67 -12.13
CA LEU A 226 5.36 -4.34 -10.72
C LEU A 226 6.83 -3.91 -10.56
N PHE A 227 7.10 -2.60 -10.64
CA PHE A 227 8.46 -2.07 -10.55
C PHE A 227 8.88 -2.00 -9.08
N SER A 228 10.10 -2.41 -8.77
CA SER A 228 10.65 -2.36 -7.42
C SER A 228 11.55 -1.14 -7.22
N GLU A 229 12.48 -0.87 -8.15
CA GLU A 229 13.45 0.24 -8.03
C GLU A 229 13.96 0.68 -9.41
N ILE A 230 14.40 1.93 -9.53
CA ILE A 230 15.07 2.52 -10.69
C ILE A 230 16.31 3.29 -10.21
N ASP A 231 17.50 2.78 -10.52
CA ASP A 231 18.75 3.48 -10.21
C ASP A 231 19.19 4.34 -11.39
N VAL A 232 19.67 5.56 -11.10
CA VAL A 232 20.38 6.40 -12.07
C VAL A 232 21.79 6.61 -11.60
N HIS A 233 22.78 6.18 -12.38
CA HIS A 233 24.17 6.24 -11.95
C HIS A 233 25.02 7.22 -12.75
N THR A 234 25.91 7.89 -12.02
CA THR A 234 27.19 8.40 -12.54
C THR A 234 28.20 7.25 -12.55
N ARG A 235 29.40 7.44 -13.11
CA ARG A 235 30.45 6.39 -13.03
C ARG A 235 30.82 6.08 -11.59
N GLU A 236 30.86 7.10 -10.74
CA GLU A 236 31.23 7.00 -9.33
C GLU A 236 30.17 6.28 -8.49
N THR A 237 28.88 6.53 -8.75
CA THR A 237 27.80 5.83 -8.05
C THR A 237 27.62 4.41 -8.58
N LEU A 238 27.82 4.17 -9.88
CA LEU A 238 27.74 2.82 -10.46
C LEU A 238 28.74 1.85 -9.82
N ALA A 239 29.96 2.32 -9.54
CA ALA A 239 30.99 1.51 -8.87
C ALA A 239 30.61 1.08 -7.43
N ARG A 240 29.55 1.65 -6.86
CA ARG A 240 29.04 1.36 -5.51
C ARG A 240 27.65 0.71 -5.53
N ALA A 241 27.13 0.35 -6.69
CA ALA A 241 25.84 -0.32 -6.83
C ALA A 241 25.79 -1.66 -6.07
N GLY A 242 24.58 -2.13 -5.75
CA GLY A 242 24.36 -3.33 -4.95
C GLY A 242 24.35 -3.10 -3.42
N ASP A 243 24.12 -1.86 -2.99
CA ASP A 243 24.09 -1.45 -1.59
C ASP A 243 22.68 -1.12 -1.05
N ALA A 244 21.64 -1.43 -1.82
CA ALA A 244 20.24 -1.31 -1.40
C ALA A 244 19.94 -2.10 -0.12
N VAL A 245 18.89 -1.68 0.59
CA VAL A 245 18.43 -2.32 1.83
C VAL A 245 17.28 -3.26 1.51
N ILE A 246 17.42 -4.54 1.88
CA ILE A 246 16.29 -5.47 1.82
C ILE A 246 15.39 -5.21 3.03
N VAL A 247 14.11 -4.93 2.78
CA VAL A 247 13.15 -4.68 3.86
C VAL A 247 12.63 -6.01 4.37
N GLU A 248 13.27 -6.52 5.42
CA GLU A 248 12.81 -7.76 6.06
C GLU A 248 11.53 -7.48 6.88
N PRO A 249 10.52 -8.37 6.81
CA PRO A 249 9.35 -8.27 7.69
C PRO A 249 9.81 -8.38 9.14
N VAL A 250 9.23 -7.57 10.03
CA VAL A 250 9.45 -7.77 11.46
C VAL A 250 8.85 -9.11 11.86
N GLU A 251 9.60 -9.91 12.61
CA GLU A 251 9.09 -11.17 13.15
C GLU A 251 8.01 -10.89 14.20
N VAL A 252 6.76 -11.16 13.85
CA VAL A 252 5.62 -11.02 14.78
C VAL A 252 5.62 -12.17 15.78
N THR A 253 5.82 -11.83 17.06
CA THR A 253 5.83 -12.79 18.17
C THR A 253 4.50 -12.85 18.91
N ASP A 254 3.68 -11.81 18.79
CA ASP A 254 2.43 -11.67 19.53
C ASP A 254 1.31 -11.12 18.65
N VAL A 255 0.16 -11.80 18.62
CA VAL A 255 -1.05 -11.36 17.92
C VAL A 255 -2.16 -11.10 18.93
N TRP A 256 -2.71 -9.89 18.87
CA TRP A 256 -3.79 -9.43 19.73
C TRP A 256 -5.10 -9.47 18.96
N VAL A 257 -5.99 -10.39 19.34
CA VAL A 257 -7.28 -10.61 18.70
C VAL A 257 -8.34 -9.79 19.44
N VAL A 258 -8.92 -8.83 18.74
CA VAL A 258 -9.93 -7.91 19.28
C VAL A 258 -11.20 -7.99 18.46
N PHE A 259 -12.35 -8.17 19.11
CA PHE A 259 -13.64 -8.30 18.45
C PHE A 259 -14.48 -7.03 18.55
N LYS A 260 -15.04 -6.61 17.42
CA LYS A 260 -16.04 -5.54 17.36
C LYS A 260 -17.02 -5.78 16.21
N THR A 261 -18.16 -5.11 16.28
CA THR A 261 -19.13 -4.98 15.18
C THR A 261 -19.24 -3.52 14.78
N HIS A 262 -19.39 -3.25 13.49
CA HIS A 262 -19.72 -1.91 13.01
C HIS A 262 -21.17 -1.52 13.35
N LEU A 263 -21.37 -0.26 13.73
CA LEU A 263 -22.66 0.29 14.07
C LEU A 263 -23.10 1.26 12.97
N ASP A 264 -24.17 0.89 12.27
CA ASP A 264 -24.87 1.77 11.33
C ASP A 264 -26.29 2.04 11.81
N ILE A 265 -26.55 3.25 12.27
CA ILE A 265 -27.86 3.62 12.78
C ILE A 265 -28.69 4.23 11.65
N GLY A 266 -29.80 3.57 11.29
CA GLY A 266 -30.72 4.08 10.28
C GLY A 266 -30.37 3.71 8.84
N TYR A 267 -29.31 2.92 8.60
CA TYR A 267 -28.95 2.42 7.28
C TYR A 267 -29.46 0.98 7.03
N THR A 268 -29.04 0.03 7.87
CA THR A 268 -29.39 -1.40 7.67
C THR A 268 -30.83 -1.73 8.08
N ASP A 269 -31.41 -0.94 8.99
CA ASP A 269 -32.77 -1.07 9.51
C ASP A 269 -33.17 0.24 10.22
N THR A 270 -34.42 0.34 10.70
CA THR A 270 -34.89 1.42 11.58
C THR A 270 -33.99 1.57 12.81
N ILE A 271 -33.86 2.81 13.27
CA ILE A 271 -33.04 3.14 14.45
C ILE A 271 -33.45 2.29 15.65
N GLU A 272 -34.75 2.16 15.90
CA GLU A 272 -35.31 1.39 17.01
C GLU A 272 -34.97 -0.10 16.91
N ALA A 273 -35.02 -0.69 15.71
CA ALA A 273 -34.70 -2.09 15.49
C ALA A 273 -33.21 -2.38 15.71
N VAL A 274 -32.32 -1.54 15.16
CA VAL A 274 -30.86 -1.66 15.37
C VAL A 274 -30.55 -1.55 16.86
N LEU A 275 -31.08 -0.53 17.53
CA LEU A 275 -30.84 -0.31 18.95
C LEU A 275 -31.40 -1.45 19.82
N ARG A 276 -32.58 -2.01 19.49
CA ARG A 276 -33.12 -3.20 20.16
C ARG A 276 -32.19 -4.40 19.98
N LYS A 277 -31.66 -4.62 18.76
CA LYS A 277 -30.74 -5.72 18.46
C LYS A 277 -29.47 -5.63 19.31
N TYR A 278 -28.90 -4.43 19.48
CA TYR A 278 -27.78 -4.19 20.39
C TYR A 278 -28.14 -4.47 21.85
N ARG A 279 -29.30 -4.02 22.34
CA ARG A 279 -29.70 -4.23 23.75
C ARG A 279 -29.98 -5.68 24.10
N VAL A 280 -30.52 -6.45 23.14
CA VAL A 280 -31.08 -7.78 23.39
C VAL A 280 -30.24 -8.84 22.69
N ASP A 281 -30.46 -9.02 21.39
CA ASP A 281 -29.99 -10.18 20.63
C ASP A 281 -28.46 -10.29 20.65
N MET A 282 -27.74 -9.19 20.44
CA MET A 282 -26.28 -9.16 20.46
C MET A 282 -25.69 -9.36 21.85
N MET A 283 -26.31 -8.78 22.88
CA MET A 283 -25.85 -8.90 24.25
C MET A 283 -26.08 -10.30 24.81
N ASP A 284 -27.20 -10.93 24.49
CA ASP A 284 -27.45 -12.32 24.87
C ASP A 284 -26.41 -13.26 24.23
N GLY A 285 -26.07 -13.02 22.95
CA GLY A 285 -24.98 -13.73 22.26
C GLY A 285 -23.61 -13.51 22.91
N ALA A 286 -23.25 -12.26 23.19
CA ALA A 286 -21.97 -11.91 23.81
C ALA A 286 -21.84 -12.49 25.22
N LEU A 287 -22.86 -12.32 26.07
CA LEU A 287 -22.86 -12.82 27.44
C LEU A 287 -22.76 -14.34 27.49
N GLY A 288 -23.47 -15.06 26.61
CA GLY A 288 -23.39 -16.50 26.54
C GLY A 288 -21.97 -17.00 26.23
N LEU A 289 -21.25 -16.29 25.35
CA LEU A 289 -19.86 -16.61 25.05
C LEU A 289 -18.91 -16.24 26.21
N ILE A 290 -19.05 -15.04 26.78
CA ILE A 290 -18.25 -14.56 27.92
C ILE A 290 -18.37 -15.52 29.11
N GLU A 291 -19.59 -15.95 29.44
CA GLU A 291 -19.85 -16.84 30.58
C GLU A 291 -19.27 -18.23 30.37
N LYS A 292 -19.37 -18.78 29.14
CA LYS A 292 -18.76 -20.05 28.77
C LYS A 292 -17.23 -20.00 28.87
N ASP A 293 -16.64 -18.89 28.44
CA ASP A 293 -15.20 -18.70 28.38
C ASP A 293 -14.54 -18.48 29.75
N ARG A 294 -15.31 -18.24 30.83
CA ARG A 294 -14.76 -18.05 32.19
C ARG A 294 -13.86 -19.18 32.67
N GLN A 295 -14.10 -20.39 32.17
CA GLN A 295 -13.31 -21.59 32.50
C GLN A 295 -11.96 -21.66 31.78
N LEU A 296 -11.74 -20.81 30.78
CA LEU A 296 -10.52 -20.78 29.99
C LEU A 296 -9.45 -19.91 30.67
N PRO A 297 -8.16 -20.08 30.33
CA PRO A 297 -7.11 -19.14 30.69
C PRO A 297 -7.44 -17.72 30.23
N ALA A 298 -7.02 -16.71 30.98
CA ALA A 298 -7.43 -15.31 30.78
C ALA A 298 -7.14 -14.81 29.35
N GLU A 299 -5.96 -15.14 28.82
CA GLU A 299 -5.47 -14.83 27.49
C GLU A 299 -6.25 -15.50 26.35
N LYS A 300 -7.08 -16.50 26.68
CA LYS A 300 -7.98 -17.18 25.75
C LYS A 300 -9.43 -16.76 25.99
N ARG A 301 -9.77 -15.77 26.82
CA ARG A 301 -11.18 -15.41 27.05
C ARG A 301 -11.66 -14.44 25.99
N PHE A 302 -12.86 -14.66 25.46
CA PHE A 302 -13.51 -13.70 24.58
C PHE A 302 -13.79 -12.38 25.32
N SER A 303 -13.42 -11.28 24.69
CA SER A 303 -13.86 -9.94 25.04
C SER A 303 -14.55 -9.29 23.84
N TRP A 304 -15.58 -8.49 24.08
CA TRP A 304 -16.26 -7.73 23.04
C TRP A 304 -16.07 -6.22 23.26
N THR A 305 -15.55 -5.56 22.23
CA THR A 305 -15.30 -4.12 22.26
C THR A 305 -16.46 -3.35 21.64
N LEU A 306 -17.04 -2.41 22.38
CA LEU A 306 -18.08 -1.49 21.92
C LEU A 306 -17.59 -0.04 21.94
N SER A 307 -18.24 0.79 21.13
CA SER A 307 -18.04 2.24 21.18
C SER A 307 -18.79 2.85 22.36
N GLY A 308 -18.29 4.01 22.83
CA GLY A 308 -18.74 4.64 24.07
C GLY A 308 -20.25 4.82 24.18
N TRP A 309 -20.88 5.38 23.14
CA TRP A 309 -22.32 5.64 23.15
C TRP A 309 -23.13 4.35 23.03
N SER A 310 -22.70 3.41 22.18
CA SER A 310 -23.39 2.13 22.00
C SER A 310 -23.50 1.35 23.31
N LEU A 311 -22.41 1.30 24.09
CA LEU A 311 -22.46 0.66 25.40
C LEU A 311 -23.29 1.45 26.41
N ALA A 312 -23.21 2.80 26.38
CA ALA A 312 -24.05 3.64 27.23
C ALA A 312 -25.54 3.43 26.96
N HIS A 313 -25.92 3.31 25.69
CA HIS A 313 -27.27 2.99 25.25
C HIS A 313 -27.72 1.61 25.77
N VAL A 314 -26.86 0.59 25.62
CA VAL A 314 -27.12 -0.77 26.11
C VAL A 314 -27.31 -0.81 27.63
N LEU A 315 -26.58 0.01 28.38
CA LEU A 315 -26.68 0.16 29.84
C LEU A 315 -27.78 1.13 30.28
N GLY A 316 -28.54 1.69 29.32
CA GLY A 316 -29.57 2.69 29.55
C GLY A 316 -30.79 2.17 30.32
N PRO A 317 -31.82 3.02 30.46
CA PRO A 317 -33.03 2.69 31.20
C PRO A 317 -33.93 1.64 30.52
N GLN A 318 -33.80 1.46 29.20
CA GLN A 318 -34.60 0.49 28.44
C GLN A 318 -34.06 -0.96 28.53
N GLN A 319 -32.96 -1.17 29.25
CA GLN A 319 -32.40 -2.51 29.42
C GLN A 319 -33.15 -3.28 30.51
N GLU A 320 -33.41 -4.55 30.23
CA GLU A 320 -34.04 -5.45 31.19
C GLU A 320 -33.11 -5.62 32.41
N PRO A 321 -33.62 -5.51 33.66
CA PRO A 321 -32.79 -5.49 34.86
C PRO A 321 -31.83 -6.68 35.04
N ALA A 322 -32.28 -7.91 34.76
CA ALA A 322 -31.44 -9.10 34.91
C ALA A 322 -30.30 -9.14 33.88
N ARG A 323 -30.59 -8.81 32.61
CA ARG A 323 -29.56 -8.65 31.57
C ARG A 323 -28.62 -7.50 31.91
N LYS A 324 -29.14 -6.37 32.38
CA LYS A 324 -28.33 -5.21 32.78
C LYS A 324 -27.29 -5.60 33.83
N ALA A 325 -27.68 -6.33 34.88
CA ALA A 325 -26.76 -6.79 35.91
C ALA A 325 -25.63 -7.67 35.36
N ARG A 326 -25.94 -8.56 34.40
CA ARG A 326 -24.93 -9.40 33.71
C ARG A 326 -23.98 -8.56 32.86
N ILE A 327 -24.50 -7.58 32.11
CA ILE A 327 -23.69 -6.64 31.31
C ILE A 327 -22.78 -5.82 32.22
N GLU A 328 -23.31 -5.24 33.31
CA GLU A 328 -22.54 -4.46 34.28
C GLU A 328 -21.41 -5.29 34.90
N GLN A 329 -21.66 -6.57 35.18
CA GLN A 329 -20.63 -7.48 35.66
C GLN A 329 -19.54 -7.73 34.60
N ALA A 330 -19.93 -7.99 33.35
CA ALA A 330 -18.98 -8.18 32.26
C ALA A 330 -18.15 -6.91 31.96
N VAL A 331 -18.72 -5.71 32.16
CA VAL A 331 -17.98 -4.43 32.07
C VAL A 331 -16.97 -4.30 33.20
N LYS A 332 -17.34 -4.62 34.45
CA LYS A 332 -16.41 -4.61 35.60
C LYS A 332 -15.25 -5.59 35.40
N GLU A 333 -15.54 -6.76 34.86
CA GLU A 333 -14.56 -7.80 34.54
C GLU A 333 -13.67 -7.43 33.34
N GLY A 334 -14.15 -6.57 32.44
CA GLY A 334 -13.44 -6.16 31.22
C GLY A 334 -13.76 -7.02 29.99
N SER A 335 -14.61 -8.04 30.11
CA SER A 335 -15.05 -8.89 29.00
C SER A 335 -16.02 -8.16 28.05
N ILE A 336 -16.68 -7.10 28.52
CA ILE A 336 -17.28 -6.07 27.67
C ILE A 336 -16.44 -4.81 27.84
N ALA A 337 -15.65 -4.48 26.81
CA ALA A 337 -14.72 -3.37 26.81
C ALA A 337 -15.30 -2.17 26.05
N VAL A 338 -14.93 -0.96 26.48
CA VAL A 338 -15.34 0.29 25.85
C VAL A 338 -14.12 1.05 25.35
N HIS A 339 -14.16 1.52 24.10
CA HIS A 339 -13.15 2.44 23.58
C HIS A 339 -13.63 3.89 23.67
N ALA A 340 -12.71 4.86 23.60
CA ALA A 340 -12.99 6.26 23.95
C ALA A 340 -14.07 6.93 23.08
N ILE A 341 -14.03 6.70 21.76
CA ILE A 341 -14.95 7.32 20.80
C ILE A 341 -16.38 6.72 20.88
N PRO A 342 -17.45 7.54 20.80
CA PRO A 342 -18.84 7.09 20.98
C PRO A 342 -19.40 6.19 19.88
N PHE A 343 -19.01 6.44 18.63
CA PHE A 343 -19.39 5.74 17.39
C PHE A 343 -18.50 6.27 16.25
N THR A 344 -18.57 5.71 15.04
CA THR A 344 -17.89 6.32 13.89
C THR A 344 -18.46 7.70 13.60
N TYR A 345 -17.60 8.71 13.49
CA TYR A 345 -17.95 10.03 13.02
C TYR A 345 -17.68 10.22 11.53
N TYR A 346 -18.53 11.00 10.87
CA TYR A 346 -18.11 11.79 9.71
C TYR A 346 -17.52 13.12 10.22
N SER A 347 -16.24 13.09 10.58
CA SER A 347 -15.62 14.14 11.42
C SER A 347 -15.60 15.54 10.80
N GLU A 348 -15.62 15.65 9.47
CA GLU A 348 -15.67 16.93 8.74
C GLU A 348 -16.97 17.74 9.00
N THR A 349 -18.03 17.06 9.44
CA THR A 349 -19.33 17.71 9.72
C THR A 349 -19.55 18.06 11.19
N ALA A 350 -18.59 17.76 12.06
CA ALA A 350 -18.75 17.91 13.50
C ALA A 350 -17.98 19.12 14.04
N ASP A 351 -18.61 19.87 14.93
CA ASP A 351 -17.91 20.90 15.72
C ASP A 351 -17.01 20.26 16.79
N LEU A 352 -15.95 20.97 17.20
CA LEU A 352 -15.00 20.46 18.19
C LEU A 352 -15.67 20.09 19.53
N GLU A 353 -16.68 20.84 19.96
CA GLU A 353 -17.45 20.48 21.17
C GLU A 353 -18.17 19.14 20.99
N ASP A 354 -18.78 18.86 19.84
CA ASP A 354 -19.47 17.58 19.62
C ASP A 354 -18.52 16.39 19.69
N LEU A 355 -17.32 16.55 19.14
CA LEU A 355 -16.26 15.53 19.21
C LEU A 355 -15.83 15.28 20.67
N VAL A 356 -15.58 16.34 21.44
CA VAL A 356 -15.14 16.25 22.83
C VAL A 356 -16.24 15.68 23.73
N ARG A 357 -17.49 16.15 23.58
CA ARG A 357 -18.64 15.63 24.35
C ARG A 357 -18.89 14.16 24.10
N GLY A 358 -18.60 13.69 22.88
CA GLY A 358 -18.64 12.27 22.53
C GLY A 358 -17.79 11.37 23.44
N LEU A 359 -16.65 11.87 23.93
CA LEU A 359 -15.76 11.10 24.83
C LEU A 359 -16.36 10.93 26.25
N GLY A 360 -17.39 11.70 26.58
CA GLY A 360 -18.10 11.66 27.86
C GLY A 360 -18.73 10.30 28.16
N PHE A 361 -19.19 9.57 27.14
CA PHE A 361 -19.86 8.28 27.32
C PHE A 361 -18.89 7.22 27.88
N ALA A 362 -17.77 7.00 27.21
CA ALA A 362 -16.79 6.00 27.62
C ALA A 362 -16.17 6.35 28.98
N SER A 363 -15.84 7.63 29.21
CA SER A 363 -15.31 8.09 30.50
C SER A 363 -16.32 7.96 31.65
N GLY A 364 -17.61 8.19 31.39
CA GLY A 364 -18.69 7.98 32.36
C GLY A 364 -18.85 6.51 32.73
N ILE A 365 -18.79 5.61 31.75
CA ILE A 365 -18.81 4.16 31.97
C ILE A 365 -17.59 3.73 32.81
N ALA A 366 -16.39 4.16 32.42
CA ALA A 366 -15.16 3.80 33.13
C ALA A 366 -15.22 4.19 34.62
N ARG A 367 -15.60 5.45 34.91
CA ARG A 367 -15.77 5.94 36.28
C ARG A 367 -16.85 5.18 37.04
N LYS A 368 -18.02 4.95 36.43
CA LYS A 368 -19.17 4.28 37.09
C LYS A 368 -18.83 2.86 37.53
N TYR A 369 -18.05 2.12 36.73
CA TYR A 369 -17.76 0.71 36.99
C TYR A 369 -16.33 0.45 37.48
N GLY A 370 -15.59 1.49 37.85
CA GLY A 370 -14.24 1.37 38.41
C GLY A 370 -13.21 0.78 37.43
N ARG A 371 -13.39 1.05 36.14
CA ARG A 371 -12.43 0.64 35.10
C ARG A 371 -11.41 1.75 34.84
N PRO A 372 -10.19 1.41 34.39
CA PRO A 372 -9.26 2.39 33.84
C PRO A 372 -9.92 3.21 32.72
N MET A 373 -9.50 4.47 32.57
CA MET A 373 -9.92 5.28 31.44
C MET A 373 -9.39 4.64 30.14
N PRO A 374 -10.22 4.51 29.09
CA PRO A 374 -9.78 3.91 27.83
C PRO A 374 -8.63 4.70 27.23
N ILE A 375 -7.56 4.00 26.84
CA ILE A 375 -6.42 4.60 26.15
C ILE A 375 -6.47 4.35 24.64
N SER A 376 -7.47 3.60 24.17
CA SER A 376 -7.70 3.33 22.77
C SER A 376 -9.02 3.89 22.26
N ALA A 377 -9.05 4.14 20.96
CA ALA A 377 -10.21 4.54 20.21
C ALA A 377 -10.30 3.72 18.91
N LYS A 378 -11.51 3.60 18.37
CA LYS A 378 -11.72 3.02 17.04
C LYS A 378 -12.82 3.73 16.29
N MET A 379 -12.59 3.94 15.00
CA MET A 379 -13.60 4.27 14.00
C MET A 379 -13.48 3.31 12.82
N THR A 380 -14.55 3.22 12.04
CA THR A 380 -14.61 2.39 10.83
C THR A 380 -15.59 2.96 9.82
N ASP A 381 -15.53 2.51 8.57
CA ASP A 381 -16.44 2.83 7.46
C ASP A 381 -16.05 4.12 6.73
N VAL A 382 -16.00 5.23 7.46
CA VAL A 382 -15.47 6.50 6.93
C VAL A 382 -13.98 6.30 6.58
N PRO A 383 -13.55 6.61 5.33
CA PRO A 383 -12.20 6.28 4.85
C PRO A 383 -11.13 7.12 5.53
N SER A 384 -11.48 8.25 6.12
CA SER A 384 -10.50 9.20 6.63
C SER A 384 -11.15 10.16 7.65
N HIS A 385 -10.33 10.90 8.40
CA HIS A 385 -10.84 11.76 9.48
C HIS A 385 -10.02 13.04 9.66
N SER A 386 -10.69 14.05 10.21
CA SER A 386 -10.14 15.39 10.41
C SER A 386 -8.89 15.39 11.30
N TRP A 387 -7.92 16.24 10.94
CA TRP A 387 -6.65 16.45 11.63
C TRP A 387 -6.77 16.92 13.11
N ALA A 388 -7.97 17.28 13.56
CA ALA A 388 -8.22 17.62 14.95
C ALA A 388 -8.09 16.42 15.90
N TRP A 389 -8.29 15.19 15.41
CA TRP A 389 -8.36 14.00 16.27
C TRP A 389 -7.10 13.71 17.10
N PRO A 390 -5.86 13.74 16.56
CA PRO A 390 -4.66 13.55 17.36
C PRO A 390 -4.59 14.49 18.57
N THR A 391 -4.94 15.76 18.37
CA THR A 391 -4.99 16.76 19.43
C THR A 391 -6.02 16.36 20.48
N ILE A 392 -7.29 16.18 20.07
CA ILE A 392 -8.40 15.87 20.97
C ILE A 392 -8.14 14.59 21.77
N LEU A 393 -7.73 13.52 21.10
CA LEU A 393 -7.53 12.21 21.70
C LEU A 393 -6.33 12.21 22.66
N SER A 394 -5.20 12.82 22.27
CA SER A 394 -4.03 12.93 23.14
C SER A 394 -4.35 13.65 24.45
N HIS A 395 -5.03 14.81 24.38
CA HIS A 395 -5.45 15.58 25.57
C HIS A 395 -6.52 14.85 26.40
N ALA A 396 -7.30 13.96 25.79
CA ALA A 396 -8.22 13.06 26.51
C ALA A 396 -7.52 11.84 27.15
N GLY A 397 -6.21 11.68 26.98
CA GLY A 397 -5.44 10.55 27.51
C GLY A 397 -5.45 9.31 26.61
N VAL A 398 -6.08 9.37 25.44
CA VAL A 398 -6.05 8.30 24.44
C VAL A 398 -4.70 8.30 23.75
N LYS A 399 -4.14 7.11 23.55
CA LYS A 399 -2.80 6.87 22.99
C LYS A 399 -2.84 6.11 21.68
N PHE A 400 -3.91 5.37 21.40
CA PHE A 400 -4.04 4.54 20.22
C PHE A 400 -5.38 4.77 19.51
N LEU A 401 -5.36 4.86 18.18
CA LEU A 401 -6.54 4.92 17.34
C LEU A 401 -6.43 3.86 16.23
N HIS A 402 -7.44 3.01 16.13
CA HIS A 402 -7.63 2.17 14.94
C HIS A 402 -8.64 2.81 13.99
N LEU A 403 -8.29 2.92 12.71
CA LEU A 403 -9.16 3.38 11.63
C LEU A 403 -9.31 2.27 10.60
N GLY A 404 -10.55 1.89 10.28
CA GLY A 404 -10.81 0.86 9.27
C GLY A 404 -11.76 1.31 8.18
N CYS A 405 -11.26 1.49 6.97
CA CYS A 405 -12.00 2.01 5.81
C CYS A 405 -13.09 1.05 5.31
N ASN A 406 -14.16 1.58 4.71
CA ASN A 406 -15.05 0.77 3.87
C ASN A 406 -14.27 0.23 2.67
N GLY A 407 -14.34 -1.09 2.42
CA GLY A 407 -13.64 -1.71 1.29
C GLY A 407 -14.13 -1.27 -0.09
N ALA A 408 -15.28 -0.60 -0.18
CA ALA A 408 -15.79 0.01 -1.40
C ALA A 408 -15.22 1.42 -1.67
N SER A 409 -14.53 2.04 -0.71
CA SER A 409 -14.03 3.40 -0.80
C SER A 409 -12.54 3.45 -1.16
N LYS A 410 -12.08 4.59 -1.68
CA LYS A 410 -10.63 4.84 -1.79
C LYS A 410 -10.11 5.13 -0.39
N TYR A 411 -9.16 4.32 0.05
CA TYR A 411 -8.53 4.47 1.35
C TYR A 411 -7.33 5.43 1.30
N MET A 412 -6.90 5.88 2.48
CA MET A 412 -5.74 6.76 2.64
C MET A 412 -4.42 5.98 2.45
N ARG A 413 -3.51 6.55 1.65
CA ARG A 413 -2.15 6.02 1.49
C ARG A 413 -1.27 6.50 2.63
N VAL A 414 -1.36 5.81 3.76
CA VAL A 414 -0.53 6.00 4.95
C VAL A 414 0.07 4.65 5.36
N PRO A 415 1.17 4.62 6.12
CA PRO A 415 1.68 3.37 6.66
C PRO A 415 0.61 2.61 7.47
N SER A 416 0.72 1.29 7.57
CA SER A 416 -0.23 0.48 8.35
C SER A 416 -0.20 0.83 9.84
N LEU A 417 0.95 1.28 10.36
CA LEU A 417 1.13 1.79 11.72
C LEU A 417 2.03 3.03 11.71
N PHE A 418 1.57 4.14 12.28
CA PHE A 418 2.28 5.43 12.25
C PHE A 418 1.92 6.33 13.42
N TRP A 419 2.74 7.35 13.69
CA TRP A 419 2.39 8.43 14.59
C TRP A 419 1.56 9.48 13.84
N TRP A 420 0.33 9.72 14.27
CA TRP A 420 -0.46 10.84 13.75
C TRP A 420 -0.27 12.03 14.69
N GLU A 421 0.38 13.09 14.18
CA GLU A 421 0.68 14.31 14.93
C GLU A 421 -0.34 15.39 14.56
N GLY A 422 -1.01 15.95 15.57
CA GLY A 422 -1.96 17.05 15.42
C GLY A 422 -1.26 18.40 15.25
N PRO A 423 -2.01 19.46 14.89
CA PRO A 423 -1.46 20.80 14.68
C PRO A 423 -0.82 21.42 15.94
N ASP A 424 -1.09 20.91 17.14
CA ASP A 424 -0.46 21.35 18.39
C ASP A 424 0.82 20.57 18.76
N GLY A 425 1.23 19.62 17.91
CA GLY A 425 2.36 18.73 18.15
C GLY A 425 2.04 17.50 19.01
N SER A 426 0.80 17.36 19.51
CA SER A 426 0.35 16.14 20.21
C SER A 426 0.29 14.96 19.25
N ARG A 427 0.62 13.76 19.74
CA ARG A 427 0.66 12.54 18.94
C ARG A 427 -0.18 11.41 19.53
N ILE A 428 -0.79 10.63 18.65
CA ILE A 428 -1.35 9.32 18.96
C ILE A 428 -0.79 8.28 17.99
N LEU A 429 -0.69 7.04 18.44
CA LEU A 429 -0.36 5.93 17.55
C LEU A 429 -1.62 5.57 16.75
N CYS A 430 -1.49 5.49 15.43
CA CYS A 430 -2.60 5.17 14.54
C CYS A 430 -2.31 3.87 13.79
N ASN A 431 -3.26 2.93 13.81
CA ASN A 431 -3.27 1.78 12.92
C ASN A 431 -4.41 1.95 11.91
N TYR A 432 -4.06 1.98 10.63
CA TYR A 432 -5.01 2.17 9.53
C TYR A 432 -5.15 0.88 8.71
N THR A 433 -6.39 0.50 8.40
CA THR A 433 -6.70 -0.67 7.57
C THR A 433 -7.60 -0.29 6.39
N PRO A 434 -7.35 -0.81 5.17
CA PRO A 434 -8.18 -0.54 3.98
C PRO A 434 -9.56 -1.23 4.03
N HIS A 435 -9.83 -1.97 5.10
CA HIS A 435 -11.09 -2.61 5.43
C HIS A 435 -11.46 -2.27 6.89
N TYR A 436 -12.65 -2.62 7.34
CA TYR A 436 -13.12 -2.30 8.69
C TYR A 436 -12.20 -2.76 9.84
N GLY A 437 -11.45 -3.83 9.59
CA GLY A 437 -10.45 -4.37 10.49
C GLY A 437 -9.37 -5.08 9.69
N SER A 438 -8.78 -6.11 10.29
CA SER A 438 -7.64 -6.80 9.72
C SER A 438 -7.79 -8.31 9.79
N GLY A 439 -7.02 -9.01 8.95
CA GLY A 439 -6.92 -10.46 8.98
C GLY A 439 -6.11 -10.96 10.17
N PHE A 440 -6.07 -12.28 10.34
CA PHE A 440 -5.35 -12.90 11.46
C PHE A 440 -3.82 -12.83 11.34
N LYS A 441 -3.32 -12.80 10.10
CA LYS A 441 -1.89 -12.69 9.82
C LYS A 441 -1.52 -11.23 9.61
N PRO A 442 -0.36 -10.78 10.14
CA PRO A 442 0.14 -9.46 9.84
C PRO A 442 0.36 -9.31 8.34
N PRO A 443 0.11 -8.13 7.77
CA PRO A 443 0.68 -7.84 6.47
C PRO A 443 2.21 -7.92 6.62
N ARG A 444 2.91 -8.31 5.54
CA ARG A 444 4.38 -8.45 5.59
C ARG A 444 5.07 -7.16 5.97
N ASP A 445 4.36 -6.05 5.77
CA ASP A 445 4.84 -4.74 6.07
C ASP A 445 4.74 -4.26 7.51
N TRP A 446 4.21 -5.11 8.36
CA TRP A 446 3.96 -4.75 9.73
C TRP A 446 5.28 -4.45 10.48
N PRO A 447 5.41 -3.27 11.12
CA PRO A 447 6.69 -2.81 11.69
C PRO A 447 6.93 -3.23 13.15
N SER A 448 6.02 -3.99 13.76
CA SER A 448 6.07 -4.32 15.20
C SER A 448 6.04 -5.83 15.42
N ARG A 449 6.68 -6.32 16.48
CA ARG A 449 6.48 -7.72 16.92
C ARG A 449 5.06 -8.01 17.43
N HIS A 450 4.30 -6.96 17.76
CA HIS A 450 2.91 -7.03 18.21
C HIS A 450 1.97 -6.66 17.06
N TYR A 451 1.10 -7.58 16.64
CA TYR A 451 0.13 -7.34 15.58
C TYR A 451 -1.31 -7.30 16.13
N LEU A 452 -2.12 -6.36 15.63
CA LEU A 452 -3.54 -6.28 15.94
C LEU A 452 -4.37 -7.01 14.88
N ALA A 453 -4.94 -8.16 15.26
CA ALA A 453 -5.99 -8.84 14.51
C ALA A 453 -7.35 -8.26 14.92
N MET A 454 -7.74 -7.17 14.26
CA MET A 454 -9.01 -6.48 14.48
C MET A 454 -10.14 -7.23 13.78
N VAL A 455 -10.75 -8.18 14.49
CA VAL A 455 -11.82 -9.03 13.95
C VAL A 455 -13.14 -8.27 13.98
N MET A 456 -13.58 -7.88 12.79
CA MET A 456 -14.86 -7.20 12.58
C MET A 456 -15.90 -8.17 12.04
N THR A 457 -17.07 -8.21 12.69
CA THR A 457 -18.28 -8.69 12.02
C THR A 457 -18.89 -7.54 11.21
N GLY A 458 -19.76 -7.89 10.25
CA GLY A 458 -20.40 -6.91 9.37
C GLY A 458 -21.38 -5.98 10.08
N ASP A 459 -21.96 -5.05 9.33
CA ASP A 459 -22.86 -3.99 9.80
C ASP A 459 -23.98 -4.55 10.67
N ASN A 460 -24.00 -4.12 11.93
CA ASN A 460 -25.02 -4.52 12.91
C ASN A 460 -25.24 -6.04 13.02
N VAL A 461 -24.23 -6.88 12.71
CA VAL A 461 -24.34 -8.34 12.80
C VAL A 461 -24.31 -8.81 14.26
N GLY A 462 -23.46 -8.18 15.08
CA GLY A 462 -23.22 -8.52 16.48
C GLY A 462 -21.94 -9.33 16.67
N PRO A 463 -21.66 -9.82 17.89
CA PRO A 463 -20.44 -10.57 18.17
C PRO A 463 -20.33 -11.84 17.30
N PRO A 464 -19.11 -12.35 17.07
CA PRO A 464 -18.94 -13.63 16.37
C PRO A 464 -19.64 -14.78 17.11
N SER A 465 -20.03 -15.82 16.37
CA SER A 465 -20.60 -17.02 16.98
C SER A 465 -19.55 -17.77 17.82
N PRO A 466 -19.97 -18.57 18.83
CA PRO A 466 -19.05 -19.42 19.58
C PRO A 466 -18.23 -20.36 18.69
N ALA A 467 -18.82 -20.89 17.61
CA ALA A 467 -18.14 -21.73 16.65
C ALA A 467 -17.06 -20.96 15.88
N SER A 468 -17.33 -19.70 15.51
CA SER A 468 -16.37 -18.82 14.83
C SER A 468 -15.17 -18.49 15.73
N VAL A 469 -15.41 -18.20 17.01
CA VAL A 469 -14.33 -17.91 17.97
C VAL A 469 -13.47 -19.15 18.24
N GLU A 470 -14.09 -20.33 18.38
CA GLU A 470 -13.35 -21.58 18.53
C GLU A 470 -12.55 -21.93 17.27
N HIS A 471 -13.12 -21.70 16.09
CA HIS A 471 -12.42 -21.88 14.84
C HIS A 471 -11.20 -20.96 14.72
N LEU A 472 -11.33 -19.69 15.09
CA LEU A 472 -10.22 -18.74 15.12
C LEU A 472 -9.09 -19.21 16.03
N ARG A 473 -9.39 -19.73 17.24
CA ARG A 473 -8.36 -20.29 18.14
C ARG A 473 -7.60 -21.45 17.51
N LYS A 474 -8.31 -22.38 16.86
CA LYS A 474 -7.70 -23.52 16.19
C LYS A 474 -6.84 -23.09 15.01
N ILE A 475 -7.32 -22.17 14.18
CA ILE A 475 -6.54 -21.64 13.06
C ILE A 475 -5.30 -20.91 13.57
N ALA A 476 -5.41 -20.17 14.67
CA ALA A 476 -4.28 -19.47 15.26
C ALA A 476 -3.15 -20.44 15.64
N GLU A 477 -3.48 -21.53 16.33
CA GLU A 477 -2.52 -22.56 16.74
C GLU A 477 -1.84 -23.26 15.54
N ILE A 478 -2.56 -23.44 14.43
CA ILE A 478 -2.05 -24.12 13.23
C ILE A 478 -1.23 -23.18 12.32
N SER A 479 -1.71 -21.95 12.12
CA SER A 479 -1.23 -21.08 11.04
C SER A 479 -0.08 -20.15 11.43
N MET A 480 0.22 -20.04 12.73
CA MET A 480 1.28 -19.19 13.28
C MET A 480 2.02 -19.91 14.42
N PRO A 481 2.73 -21.03 14.13
CA PRO A 481 3.43 -21.78 15.15
C PRO A 481 4.49 -20.91 15.84
N GLY A 482 4.54 -20.95 17.19
CA GLY A 482 5.48 -20.16 17.98
C GLY A 482 5.02 -18.74 18.32
N VAL A 483 3.98 -18.23 17.68
CA VAL A 483 3.40 -16.91 17.96
C VAL A 483 2.41 -17.00 19.12
N LYS A 484 2.50 -16.04 20.06
CA LYS A 484 1.57 -15.95 21.19
C LYS A 484 0.30 -15.24 20.76
N ILE A 485 -0.84 -15.87 21.03
CA ILE A 485 -2.14 -15.35 20.62
C ILE A 485 -2.89 -14.89 21.86
N HIS A 486 -3.23 -13.60 21.89
CA HIS A 486 -3.89 -12.93 23.00
C HIS A 486 -5.30 -12.54 22.58
N PHE A 487 -6.32 -13.15 23.17
CA PHE A 487 -7.70 -12.70 23.05
C PHE A 487 -7.90 -11.59 24.09
N GLY A 488 -7.98 -10.34 23.63
CA GLY A 488 -7.86 -9.19 24.51
C GLY A 488 -8.63 -7.97 24.00
N THR A 489 -8.22 -6.80 24.47
CA THR A 489 -8.83 -5.51 24.15
C THR A 489 -7.89 -4.64 23.30
N LEU A 490 -8.43 -3.55 22.73
CA LEU A 490 -7.61 -2.54 22.07
C LEU A 490 -6.57 -1.92 23.01
N ASP A 491 -6.90 -1.77 24.31
CA ASP A 491 -5.98 -1.22 25.30
C ASP A 491 -4.80 -2.17 25.58
N ASP A 492 -5.01 -3.49 25.56
CA ASP A 492 -3.94 -4.48 25.75
C ASP A 492 -2.94 -4.41 24.59
N PHE A 493 -3.44 -4.38 23.35
CA PHE A 493 -2.60 -4.16 22.17
C PHE A 493 -1.85 -2.83 22.24
N ALA A 494 -2.56 -1.74 22.55
CA ALA A 494 -1.99 -0.39 22.62
C ALA A 494 -0.83 -0.33 23.61
N ASN A 495 -0.98 -0.90 24.81
CA ASN A 495 0.09 -0.95 25.80
C ASN A 495 1.30 -1.74 25.28
N ALA A 496 1.08 -2.89 24.64
CA ALA A 496 2.15 -3.74 24.14
C ALA A 496 2.96 -3.09 23.01
N VAL A 497 2.28 -2.53 22.00
CA VAL A 497 2.94 -1.89 20.85
C VAL A 497 3.63 -0.59 21.23
N ILE A 498 3.04 0.22 22.12
CA ILE A 498 3.66 1.48 22.58
C ILE A 498 4.92 1.20 23.41
N ALA A 499 4.93 0.13 24.20
CA ALA A 499 6.09 -0.26 25.00
C ALA A 499 7.31 -0.67 24.15
N GLU A 500 7.12 -1.00 22.87
CA GLU A 500 8.21 -1.30 21.94
C GLU A 500 8.99 -0.03 21.53
N ASN A 501 8.40 1.16 21.69
CA ASN A 501 9.03 2.45 21.38
C ASN A 501 9.62 2.49 19.95
N LEU A 502 8.81 2.10 18.98
CA LEU A 502 9.18 2.03 17.57
C LEU A 502 9.44 3.42 16.98
N ASP A 503 10.46 3.50 16.13
CA ASP A 503 10.69 4.65 15.26
C ASP A 503 9.79 4.52 14.01
N LEU A 504 8.59 5.09 14.12
CA LEU A 504 7.57 5.06 13.08
C LEU A 504 7.47 6.41 12.38
N GLU A 505 7.03 6.38 11.12
CA GLU A 505 6.73 7.59 10.37
C GLU A 505 5.73 8.48 11.12
N VAL A 506 5.92 9.80 11.02
CA VAL A 506 5.04 10.80 11.62
C VAL A 506 4.24 11.50 10.53
N VAL A 507 2.95 11.22 10.45
CA VAL A 507 2.01 11.86 9.54
C VAL A 507 1.52 13.17 10.16
N ARG A 508 1.71 14.28 9.44
CA ARG A 508 1.34 15.66 9.83
C ARG A 508 0.38 16.28 8.83
N ALA A 509 -0.71 15.58 8.58
CA ALA A 509 -1.67 16.01 7.59
C ALA A 509 -3.07 15.67 8.04
N ASP A 510 -3.99 16.45 7.48
CA ASP A 510 -5.38 16.07 7.44
C ASP A 510 -5.56 14.82 6.57
N MET A 511 -6.56 14.03 6.91
CA MET A 511 -7.01 12.91 6.09
C MET A 511 -8.46 13.22 5.71
N PRO A 512 -8.70 14.18 4.78
CA PRO A 512 -10.03 14.64 4.45
C PRO A 512 -10.82 13.55 3.73
N ASP A 513 -12.11 13.43 4.04
CA ASP A 513 -12.96 12.42 3.40
C ASP A 513 -13.08 12.70 1.90
N THR A 514 -12.77 11.68 1.11
CA THR A 514 -12.85 11.75 -0.35
C THR A 514 -14.21 11.27 -0.87
N TRP A 515 -15.08 10.80 0.02
CA TRP A 515 -16.41 10.28 -0.29
C TRP A 515 -17.50 11.34 -0.24
#